data_AF-A0A1M4YRK1-F1
#
_entry.id   AF-A0A1M4YRK1-F1
#
_cell.length_a   1.000
_cell.length_b   1.000
_cell.length_c   1.000
_cell.angle_alpha   90.00
_cell.angle_beta   90.00
_cell.angle_gamma   90.00
#
_symmetry.space_group_name_H-M   'P 1'
#
loop_
_entity.id
_entity.type
_entity.pdbx_description
1 polymer ?
#
loop_
_entity_poly.entity_id
_entity_poly.type
_entity_poly.pdbx_seq_one_letter_code
_entity_poly.pdbx_strand_id
1 'polypeptide(L)'
;MKQILFITLSICALFTACKIDEPDKDLKRIVFDPGDLKFISTSLNTKKETSSALYGNPEALVSLSGENNQLKKGSVIKLVTWKYHDNPQYIGGTITGELLSIETVQADHNGNVSYKMQNTSGTENVQPNKEERIQYIMSYRPVVRP
;
A
#
# COMPACT_ATOMS: atom_id res chain seq x y z
N MET A 1 60.54 -2.76 -19.19
CA MET A 1 59.80 -1.49 -19.00
C MET A 1 58.36 -1.55 -19.46
N LYS A 2 58.06 -1.98 -20.71
CA LYS A 2 56.67 -2.09 -21.21
C LYS A 2 55.76 -2.99 -20.35
N GLN A 3 56.24 -4.16 -19.90
CA GLN A 3 55.45 -5.07 -19.05
C GLN A 3 55.11 -4.50 -17.68
N ILE A 4 56.03 -3.72 -17.07
CA ILE A 4 55.78 -3.05 -15.78
C ILE A 4 54.72 -1.96 -15.93
N LEU A 5 54.72 -1.25 -17.06
CA LEU A 5 53.72 -0.22 -17.39
C LEU A 5 52.31 -0.81 -17.58
N PHE A 6 52.19 -2.01 -18.17
CA PHE A 6 50.91 -2.68 -18.32
C PHE A 6 50.34 -3.18 -16.98
N ILE A 7 51.20 -3.65 -16.07
CA ILE A 7 50.79 -4.11 -14.74
C ILE A 7 50.30 -2.92 -13.90
N THR A 8 51.01 -1.79 -13.90
CA THR A 8 50.57 -0.59 -13.17
C THR A 8 49.27 -0.02 -13.72
N LEU A 9 49.07 0.00 -15.04
CA LEU A 9 47.83 0.47 -15.65
C LEU A 9 46.62 -0.43 -15.28
N SER A 10 46.82 -1.76 -15.24
CA SER A 10 45.78 -2.71 -14.85
C SER A 10 45.41 -2.60 -13.37
N ILE A 11 46.39 -2.30 -12.49
CA ILE A 11 46.15 -2.11 -11.06
C ILE A 11 45.37 -0.80 -10.81
N CYS A 12 45.71 0.28 -11.51
CA CYS A 12 44.97 1.55 -11.39
C CYS A 12 43.50 1.42 -11.85
N ALA A 13 43.22 0.58 -12.85
CA ALA A 13 41.85 0.32 -13.31
C ALA A 13 40.97 -0.41 -12.28
N LEU A 14 41.57 -1.17 -11.34
CA LEU A 14 40.84 -1.84 -10.27
C LEU A 14 40.43 -0.86 -9.14
N PHE A 15 41.18 0.22 -8.94
CA PHE A 15 40.87 1.24 -7.93
C PHE A 15 39.85 2.30 -8.40
N THR A 16 39.50 2.30 -9.69
CA THR A 16 38.42 3.12 -10.25
C THR A 16 37.08 2.41 -10.30
N ALA A 17 36.93 1.25 -9.65
CA ALA A 17 35.62 0.64 -9.45
C ALA A 17 34.73 1.66 -8.72
N CYS A 18 33.77 2.24 -9.45
CA CYS A 18 32.86 3.23 -8.92
C CYS A 18 32.26 2.70 -7.62
N LYS A 19 32.30 3.53 -6.57
CA LYS A 19 31.37 3.36 -5.46
C LYS A 19 29.98 3.42 -6.08
N ILE A 20 29.30 2.27 -6.10
CA ILE A 20 27.87 2.23 -6.39
C ILE A 20 27.24 2.80 -5.13
N ASP A 21 26.94 4.10 -5.14
CA ASP A 21 26.00 4.63 -4.16
C ASP A 21 24.71 3.83 -4.35
N GLU A 22 24.25 3.15 -3.31
CA GLU A 22 22.95 2.47 -3.31
C GLU A 22 21.89 3.56 -3.12
N PRO A 23 21.21 4.02 -4.19
CA PRO A 23 20.27 5.15 -4.07
C PRO A 23 19.08 4.81 -3.17
N ASP A 24 18.90 3.54 -2.84
CA ASP A 24 17.69 2.97 -2.26
C ASP A 24 17.84 2.51 -0.82
N LYS A 25 19.01 2.74 -0.21
CA LYS A 25 19.32 2.24 1.13
C LYS A 25 18.30 2.69 2.19
N ASP A 26 17.63 3.82 1.96
CA ASP A 26 16.64 4.40 2.85
C ASP A 26 15.18 4.10 2.45
N LEU A 27 14.95 3.42 1.33
CA LEU A 27 13.61 3.02 0.90
C LEU A 27 13.09 1.88 1.79
N LYS A 28 12.13 2.20 2.65
CA LYS A 28 11.52 1.24 3.57
C LYS A 28 10.14 0.84 3.09
N ARG A 29 9.96 -0.45 2.85
CA ARG A 29 8.65 -1.04 2.60
C ARG A 29 7.91 -1.27 3.90
N ILE A 30 6.87 -0.47 4.16
CA ILE A 30 5.96 -0.72 5.28
C ILE A 30 4.85 -1.67 4.81
N VAL A 31 4.64 -2.73 5.60
CA VAL A 31 3.57 -3.70 5.38
C VAL A 31 2.62 -3.62 6.56
N PHE A 32 1.32 -3.57 6.26
CA PHE A 32 0.28 -3.63 7.27
C PHE A 32 -0.04 -5.09 7.60
N ASP A 33 -0.16 -5.40 8.89
CA ASP A 33 -0.66 -6.69 9.35
C ASP A 33 -2.20 -6.63 9.47
N PRO A 34 -2.95 -7.35 8.60
CA PRO A 34 -4.41 -7.36 8.65
C PRO A 34 -4.98 -8.28 9.75
N GLY A 35 -4.15 -9.05 10.46
CA GLY A 35 -4.61 -10.10 11.37
C GLY A 35 -5.44 -11.15 10.62
N ASP A 36 -6.64 -11.44 11.11
CA ASP A 36 -7.54 -12.42 10.50
C ASP A 36 -8.24 -11.94 9.23
N LEU A 37 -8.20 -10.64 8.93
CA LEU A 37 -8.83 -10.08 7.74
C LEU A 37 -8.09 -10.56 6.47
N LYS A 38 -8.85 -10.80 5.41
CA LYS A 38 -8.32 -11.26 4.12
C LYS A 38 -8.28 -10.12 3.12
N PHE A 39 -7.28 -10.17 2.23
CA PHE A 39 -7.22 -9.26 1.10
C PHE A 39 -8.45 -9.44 0.20
N ILE A 40 -9.06 -8.33 -0.20
CA ILE A 40 -10.25 -8.30 -1.06
C ILE A 40 -9.92 -7.62 -2.39
N SER A 41 -9.28 -6.46 -2.36
CA SER A 41 -9.05 -5.64 -3.54
C SER A 41 -7.92 -4.64 -3.35
N THR A 42 -7.47 -4.00 -4.44
CA THR A 42 -6.43 -2.98 -4.43
C THR A 42 -6.78 -1.85 -5.38
N SER A 43 -6.26 -0.67 -5.12
CA SER A 43 -6.33 0.46 -6.03
C SER A 43 -5.01 1.23 -6.08
N LEU A 44 -4.79 1.95 -7.17
CA LEU A 44 -3.64 2.80 -7.38
C LEU A 44 -4.12 4.19 -7.79
N ASN A 45 -3.61 5.23 -7.13
CA ASN A 45 -3.82 6.61 -7.51
C ASN A 45 -2.49 7.23 -7.91
N THR A 46 -2.23 7.30 -9.21
CA THR A 46 -0.97 7.80 -9.75
C THR A 46 -0.78 9.30 -9.55
N LYS A 47 -1.88 10.06 -9.50
CA LYS A 47 -1.83 11.52 -9.26
C LYS A 47 -1.39 11.86 -7.83
N LYS A 48 -1.78 11.05 -6.86
CA LYS A 48 -1.41 11.21 -5.45
C LYS A 48 -0.20 10.36 -5.04
N GLU A 49 0.25 9.49 -5.94
CA GLU A 49 1.24 8.44 -5.71
C GLU A 49 0.90 7.59 -4.48
N THR A 50 -0.38 7.20 -4.37
CA THR A 50 -0.85 6.35 -3.29
C THR A 50 -1.35 5.02 -3.81
N SER A 51 -1.10 3.97 -3.03
CA SER A 51 -1.68 2.65 -3.25
C SER A 51 -2.55 2.29 -2.06
N SER A 52 -3.68 1.63 -2.30
CA SER A 52 -4.55 1.19 -1.23
C SER A 52 -4.89 -0.29 -1.39
N ALA A 53 -4.93 -1.00 -0.27
CA ALA A 53 -5.40 -2.37 -0.21
C ALA A 53 -6.61 -2.45 0.73
N LEU A 54 -7.62 -3.18 0.28
CA LEU A 54 -8.84 -3.43 1.01
C LEU A 54 -8.77 -4.82 1.64
N TYR A 55 -8.99 -4.89 2.94
CA TYR A 55 -9.06 -6.12 3.71
C TYR A 55 -10.44 -6.25 4.36
N GLY A 56 -10.92 -7.48 4.54
CA GLY A 56 -12.15 -7.71 5.29
C GLY A 56 -12.35 -9.17 5.72
N ASN A 57 -13.37 -9.38 6.54
CA ASN A 57 -13.84 -10.71 6.94
C ASN A 57 -14.81 -11.31 5.90
N PRO A 58 -15.30 -12.55 6.07
CA PRO A 58 -16.24 -13.17 5.12
C PRO A 58 -17.52 -12.37 4.89
N GLU A 59 -18.07 -11.74 5.92
CA GLU A 59 -19.27 -10.89 5.83
C GLU A 59 -19.01 -9.65 4.98
N ALA A 60 -17.82 -9.05 5.11
CA ALA A 60 -17.38 -7.95 4.25
C ALA A 60 -17.27 -8.39 2.78
N LEU A 61 -16.74 -9.58 2.51
CA LEU A 61 -16.68 -10.12 1.15
C LEU A 61 -18.08 -10.26 0.54
N VAL A 62 -19.04 -10.79 1.29
CA VAL A 62 -20.45 -10.88 0.86
C VAL A 62 -21.05 -9.49 0.63
N SER A 63 -20.75 -8.52 1.51
CA SER A 63 -21.24 -7.14 1.40
C SER A 63 -20.76 -6.45 0.12
N LEU A 64 -19.50 -6.67 -0.25
CA LEU A 64 -18.86 -6.06 -1.42
C LEU A 64 -19.11 -6.82 -2.74
N SER A 65 -19.62 -8.06 -2.66
CA SER A 65 -19.96 -8.86 -3.84
C SER A 65 -21.42 -8.67 -4.29
N GLY A 66 -22.29 -8.14 -3.44
CA GLY A 66 -23.71 -7.95 -3.74
C GLY A 66 -23.99 -6.70 -4.58
N GLU A 67 -25.05 -6.74 -5.39
CA GLU A 67 -25.40 -5.63 -6.31
C GLU A 67 -25.77 -4.32 -5.61
N ASN A 68 -26.22 -4.39 -4.36
CA ASN A 68 -26.72 -3.23 -3.61
C ASN A 68 -25.67 -2.61 -2.66
N ASN A 69 -24.43 -3.12 -2.62
CA ASN A 69 -23.37 -2.68 -1.71
C ASN A 69 -23.84 -2.53 -0.25
N GLN A 70 -24.77 -3.39 0.19
CA GLN A 70 -25.34 -3.31 1.53
C GLN A 70 -24.39 -3.99 2.51
N LEU A 71 -23.92 -3.22 3.50
CA LEU A 71 -23.05 -3.72 4.55
C LEU A 71 -23.80 -4.75 5.42
N LYS A 72 -23.36 -6.01 5.38
CA LYS A 72 -23.91 -7.08 6.21
C LYS A 72 -23.52 -6.89 7.67
N LYS A 73 -24.37 -7.37 8.57
CA LYS A 73 -24.10 -7.40 10.02
C LYS A 73 -22.83 -8.19 10.29
N GLY A 74 -21.99 -7.70 11.19
CA GLY A 74 -20.70 -8.30 11.50
C GLY A 74 -19.59 -8.02 10.49
N SER A 75 -19.86 -7.29 9.39
CA SER A 75 -18.81 -6.92 8.43
C SER A 75 -17.77 -6.02 9.05
N VAL A 76 -16.49 -6.34 8.82
CA VAL A 76 -15.34 -5.51 9.15
C VAL A 76 -14.52 -5.31 7.89
N ILE A 77 -14.35 -4.05 7.49
CA ILE A 77 -13.62 -3.65 6.29
C ILE A 77 -12.53 -2.66 6.70
N LYS A 78 -11.31 -2.87 6.22
CA LYS A 78 -10.19 -1.93 6.36
C LYS A 78 -9.65 -1.54 5.00
N LEU A 79 -9.69 -0.24 4.68
CA LEU A 79 -8.95 0.34 3.57
C LEU A 79 -7.65 0.91 4.12
N VAL A 80 -6.53 0.35 3.68
CA VAL A 80 -5.20 0.75 4.12
C VAL A 80 -4.51 1.45 2.96
N THR A 81 -3.99 2.65 3.19
CA THR A 81 -3.40 3.48 2.14
C THR A 81 -1.96 3.83 2.47
N TRP A 82 -1.08 3.62 1.51
CA TRP A 82 0.33 4.00 1.56
C TRP A 82 0.65 5.04 0.49
N LYS A 83 1.64 5.88 0.77
CA LYS A 83 2.44 6.50 -0.27
C LYS A 83 3.29 5.40 -0.90
N TYR A 84 3.18 5.19 -2.22
CA TYR A 84 4.07 4.26 -2.90
C TYR A 84 5.28 5.03 -3.45
N HIS A 85 6.34 4.30 -3.74
CA HIS A 85 7.45 4.81 -4.53
C HIS A 85 7.88 3.74 -5.55
N ASP A 86 8.73 4.12 -6.49
CA ASP A 86 9.25 3.20 -7.49
C ASP A 86 10.07 2.09 -6.84
N ASN A 87 10.01 0.92 -7.45
CA ASN A 87 10.80 -0.24 -7.05
C ASN A 87 12.15 -0.16 -7.77
N PRO A 88 13.25 0.11 -7.06
CA PRO A 88 14.56 0.24 -7.69
C PRO A 88 15.08 -1.06 -8.30
N GLN A 89 14.60 -2.21 -7.80
CA GLN A 89 14.99 -3.51 -8.30
C GLN A 89 14.26 -3.89 -9.60
N TYR A 90 13.17 -3.19 -9.93
CA TYR A 90 12.30 -3.52 -11.07
C TYR A 90 11.78 -2.26 -11.75
N ILE A 91 12.37 -1.90 -12.90
CA ILE A 91 11.94 -0.76 -13.70
C ILE A 91 10.44 -0.87 -14.01
N GLY A 92 9.69 0.19 -13.68
CA GLY A 92 8.23 0.25 -13.84
C GLY A 92 7.43 -0.43 -12.73
N GLY A 93 8.08 -1.09 -11.77
CA GLY A 93 7.45 -1.59 -10.56
C GLY A 93 7.33 -0.50 -9.50
N THR A 94 6.35 -0.64 -8.60
CA THR A 94 6.19 0.22 -7.42
C THR A 94 6.06 -0.63 -6.16
N ILE A 95 6.45 -0.09 -5.02
CA ILE A 95 6.32 -0.73 -3.71
C ILE A 95 5.67 0.22 -2.70
N THR A 96 5.01 -0.38 -1.69
CA THR A 96 4.47 0.39 -0.57
C THR A 96 5.60 1.07 0.19
N GLY A 97 5.43 2.35 0.50
CA GLY A 97 6.37 3.13 1.31
C GLY A 97 5.72 3.51 2.64
N GLU A 98 5.55 4.82 2.88
CA GLU A 98 4.93 5.36 4.09
C GLU A 98 3.46 4.93 4.21
N LEU A 99 3.07 4.38 5.36
CA LEU A 99 1.66 4.18 5.69
C LEU A 99 1.03 5.55 6.00
N LEU A 100 -0.07 5.88 5.30
CA LEU A 100 -0.75 7.17 5.43
C LEU A 100 -2.01 7.08 6.29
N SER A 101 -2.85 6.08 6.02
CA SER A 101 -4.12 5.92 6.71
C SER A 101 -4.59 4.48 6.79
N ILE A 102 -5.36 4.21 7.84
CA ILE A 102 -6.19 3.01 7.99
C ILE A 102 -7.61 3.48 8.24
N GLU A 103 -8.49 3.24 7.29
CA GLU A 103 -9.92 3.53 7.39
C GLU A 103 -10.68 2.23 7.66
N THR A 104 -11.44 2.19 8.75
CA THR A 104 -12.23 1.04 9.18
C THR A 104 -13.71 1.34 9.05
N VAL A 105 -14.44 0.51 8.31
CA VAL A 105 -15.90 0.47 8.28
C VAL A 105 -16.33 -0.83 8.94
N GLN A 106 -17.22 -0.75 9.92
CA GLN A 106 -17.78 -1.93 10.56
C GLN A 106 -19.30 -1.82 10.69
N ALA A 107 -19.98 -2.94 10.57
CA ALA A 107 -21.36 -3.11 10.99
C ALA A 107 -21.41 -4.04 12.20
N ASP A 108 -22.03 -3.59 13.29
CA ASP A 108 -22.27 -4.46 14.44
C ASP A 108 -23.34 -5.54 14.12
N HIS A 109 -23.62 -6.41 15.09
CA HIS A 109 -24.64 -7.45 14.96
C HIS A 109 -26.08 -6.90 14.90
N ASN A 110 -26.28 -5.65 15.31
CA ASN A 110 -27.57 -4.95 15.22
C ASN A 110 -27.75 -4.27 13.85
N GLY A 111 -26.68 -4.12 13.08
CA GLY A 111 -26.65 -3.45 11.78
C GLY A 111 -26.25 -1.97 11.86
N ASN A 112 -25.79 -1.49 13.01
CA ASN A 112 -25.29 -0.13 13.14
C ASN A 112 -23.93 -0.04 12.46
N VAL A 113 -23.79 0.92 11.56
CA VAL A 113 -22.55 1.18 10.83
C VAL A 113 -21.73 2.21 11.57
N SER A 114 -20.43 1.96 11.69
CA SER A 114 -19.49 2.94 12.21
C SER A 114 -18.25 3.02 11.33
N TYR A 115 -17.67 4.22 11.31
CA TYR A 115 -16.47 4.55 10.54
C TYR A 115 -15.42 5.16 11.46
N LYS A 116 -14.18 4.69 11.32
CA LYS A 116 -13.01 5.22 12.03
C LYS A 116 -11.85 5.39 11.06
N MET A 117 -11.24 6.57 11.06
CA MET A 117 -9.99 6.83 10.37
C MET A 117 -8.84 6.93 11.38
N GLN A 118 -7.74 6.26 11.08
CA GLN A 118 -6.48 6.43 11.79
C GLN A 118 -5.45 6.96 10.79
N ASN A 119 -5.04 8.22 10.96
CA ASN A 119 -3.93 8.81 10.22
C ASN A 119 -2.62 8.44 10.92
N THR A 120 -1.64 8.04 10.13
CA THR A 120 -0.30 7.68 10.62
C THR A 120 0.73 8.75 10.29
N SER A 121 0.47 9.57 9.27
CA SER A 121 1.24 10.77 8.94
C SER A 121 0.73 11.96 9.76
N GLY A 122 1.61 12.67 10.45
CA GLY A 122 1.28 13.79 11.35
C GLY A 122 0.72 15.06 10.67
N THR A 123 0.36 14.99 9.39
CA THR A 123 -0.24 16.10 8.63
C THR A 123 -1.74 16.18 8.86
N GLU A 124 -2.20 17.41 9.12
CA GLU A 124 -3.54 17.91 9.44
C GLU A 124 -4.74 16.93 9.50
N ASN A 125 -5.46 17.03 10.62
CA ASN A 125 -6.78 16.43 10.89
C ASN A 125 -7.87 17.01 9.97
N VAL A 126 -7.77 16.81 8.66
CA VAL A 126 -8.94 16.96 7.79
C VAL A 126 -9.84 15.77 8.10
N GLN A 127 -10.93 16.00 8.84
CA GLN A 127 -11.93 14.96 9.03
C GLN A 127 -12.72 14.82 7.72
N PRO A 128 -12.57 13.70 6.99
CA PRO A 128 -13.34 13.51 5.78
C PRO A 128 -14.81 13.27 6.13
N ASN A 129 -15.71 13.59 5.20
CA ASN A 129 -17.12 13.26 5.31
C ASN A 129 -17.28 11.73 5.45
N LYS A 130 -17.88 11.27 6.54
CA LYS A 130 -17.92 9.84 6.89
C LYS A 130 -18.75 9.05 5.89
N GLU A 131 -19.88 9.60 5.48
CA GLU A 131 -20.82 8.97 4.55
C GLU A 131 -20.17 8.78 3.17
N GLU A 132 -19.48 9.81 2.67
CA GLU A 132 -18.73 9.74 1.41
C GLU A 132 -17.60 8.71 1.47
N ARG A 133 -16.87 8.63 2.60
CA ARG A 133 -15.80 7.64 2.77
C ARG A 133 -16.36 6.21 2.83
N ILE A 134 -17.46 6.00 3.56
CA ILE A 134 -18.14 4.70 3.59
C ILE A 134 -18.57 4.31 2.18
N GLN A 135 -19.23 5.21 1.43
CA GLN A 135 -19.64 4.94 0.05
C GLN A 135 -18.45 4.62 -0.86
N TYR A 136 -17.35 5.38 -0.74
CA TYR A 136 -16.12 5.12 -1.49
C TYR A 136 -15.56 3.74 -1.18
N ILE A 137 -15.45 3.36 0.10
CA ILE A 137 -14.93 2.05 0.51
C ILE A 137 -15.85 0.93 0.01
N MET A 138 -17.17 1.11 0.10
CA MET A 138 -18.16 0.14 -0.36
C MET A 138 -18.26 0.04 -1.89
N SER A 139 -17.63 0.95 -2.64
CA SER A 139 -17.58 0.89 -4.12
C SER A 139 -16.52 -0.08 -4.65
N TYR A 140 -15.60 -0.56 -3.80
CA TYR A 140 -14.60 -1.54 -4.19
C TYR A 140 -15.24 -2.87 -4.55
N ARG A 141 -14.71 -3.51 -5.59
CA ARG A 141 -15.11 -4.87 -5.98
C ARG A 141 -14.02 -5.87 -5.61
N PRO A 142 -14.38 -7.04 -5.05
CA PRO A 142 -13.44 -8.12 -4.84
C PRO A 142 -12.73 -8.52 -6.14
N VAL A 143 -11.42 -8.76 -6.05
CA VAL A 143 -10.63 -9.24 -7.19
C VAL A 143 -10.99 -10.69 -7.48
N VAL A 144 -11.31 -10.99 -8.74
CA VAL A 144 -11.48 -12.35 -9.24
C VAL A 144 -10.14 -12.83 -9.76
N ARG A 145 -9.60 -13.92 -9.20
CA ARG A 145 -8.39 -14.56 -9.72
C ARG A 145 -8.78 -15.51 -10.88
N PRO A 146 -8.01 -15.55 -11.98
CA PRO A 146 -8.21 -16.50 -13.07
C PRO A 146 -8.16 -17.96 -12.62
#